data_AF-A0A837ANP3-F1
#
_entry.id   AF-A0A837ANP3-F1
#
_cell.length_a   1.000
_cell.length_b   1.000
_cell.length_c   1.000
_cell.angle_alpha   90.00
_cell.angle_beta   90.00
_cell.angle_gamma   90.00
#
_symmetry.space_group_name_H-M   'P 1'
#
loop_
_entity.id
_entity.type
_entity.pdbx_description
1 polymer ?
#
loop_
_entity_poly.entity_id
_entity_poly.type
_entity_poly.pdbx_seq_one_letter_code
_entity_poly.pdbx_strand_id
1 'polypeptide(L)'
;AASFLILPDWQGRRLNQVMATVLASCARYLTQVLEQYASGMRDDLPYRIARRDMHNADAALSVALSNMLREPGRYRRNLDAGFRFLALSNTLLGYLSALGAHRAALEGEHDAAIAQAGEYLQRALSEIASALGQRQPLPVHDESEELAIAETLEQHAVQLPPKQRLVRDQLALTLRLLPKLRAAALAVTMAPAENPPRLAINKA
;
A
#
# COMPACT_ATOMS: atom_id res chain seq x y z
N ALA A 1 4.58 46.42 -0.38
CA ALA A 1 3.94 45.44 -1.29
C ALA A 1 3.66 44.17 -0.50
N ALA A 2 2.40 43.79 -0.34
CA ALA A 2 2.01 42.55 0.32
C ALA A 2 1.91 41.44 -0.73
N SER A 3 2.88 40.54 -0.73
CA SER A 3 2.84 39.35 -1.58
C SER A 3 1.92 38.33 -0.92
N PHE A 4 0.71 38.17 -1.45
CA PHE A 4 -0.12 37.00 -1.15
C PHE A 4 0.58 35.77 -1.71
N LEU A 5 1.24 35.02 -0.84
CA LEU A 5 1.63 33.65 -1.13
C LEU A 5 0.34 32.86 -1.38
N ILE A 6 0.04 32.59 -2.66
CA ILE A 6 -0.84 31.49 -3.04
C ILE A 6 -0.07 30.21 -2.67
N LEU A 7 -0.08 29.85 -1.38
CA LEU A 7 0.43 28.58 -0.91
C LEU A 7 -0.59 27.52 -1.33
N PRO A 8 -0.18 26.53 -2.12
CA PRO A 8 -1.13 25.61 -2.66
C PRO A 8 -1.74 24.73 -1.58
N ASP A 9 -3.05 24.84 -1.40
CA ASP A 9 -3.83 23.90 -0.59
C ASP A 9 -3.88 22.48 -1.20
N TRP A 10 -3.33 22.29 -2.42
CA TRP A 10 -3.49 21.08 -3.22
C TRP A 10 -2.71 19.87 -2.70
N GLN A 11 -1.75 20.03 -1.80
CA GLN A 11 -0.77 19.00 -1.47
C GLN A 11 -1.26 17.93 -0.48
N GLY A 12 -2.13 18.29 0.47
CA GLY A 12 -2.86 17.31 1.29
C GLY A 12 -3.88 16.50 0.46
N ARG A 13 -4.39 17.06 -0.64
CA ARG A 13 -5.17 16.32 -1.65
C ARG A 13 -4.28 15.35 -2.43
N ARG A 14 -3.02 15.73 -2.65
CA ARG A 14 -2.04 14.90 -3.36
C ARG A 14 -1.52 13.73 -2.54
N LEU A 15 -1.29 13.86 -1.22
CA LEU A 15 -0.73 12.74 -0.44
C LEU A 15 -1.64 11.50 -0.44
N ASN A 16 -2.94 11.67 -0.18
CA ASN A 16 -3.90 10.55 -0.25
C ASN A 16 -3.93 9.91 -1.64
N GLN A 17 -3.90 10.72 -2.71
CA GLN A 17 -3.87 10.22 -4.09
C GLN A 17 -2.58 9.48 -4.43
N VAL A 18 -1.43 9.96 -3.94
CA VAL A 18 -0.14 9.31 -4.14
C VAL A 18 -0.09 7.99 -3.38
N MET A 19 -0.56 7.95 -2.13
CA MET A 19 -0.69 6.70 -1.36
C MET A 19 -1.68 5.73 -2.00
N ALA A 20 -2.82 6.21 -2.51
CA ALA A 20 -3.77 5.40 -3.28
C ALA A 20 -3.10 4.79 -4.52
N THR A 21 -2.30 5.58 -5.25
CA THR A 21 -1.59 5.12 -6.44
C THR A 21 -0.55 4.05 -6.11
N VAL A 22 0.15 4.18 -4.96
CA VAL A 22 1.06 3.15 -4.44
C VAL A 22 0.31 1.83 -4.23
N LEU A 23 -0.79 1.82 -3.47
CA LEU A 23 -1.51 0.59 -3.17
C LEU A 23 -2.19 -0.03 -4.40
N ALA A 24 -2.77 0.78 -5.27
CA ALA A 24 -3.33 0.31 -6.53
C ALA A 24 -2.26 -0.33 -7.44
N SER A 25 -1.05 0.23 -7.43
CA SER A 25 0.08 -0.33 -8.18
C SER A 25 0.63 -1.60 -7.52
N CYS A 26 0.66 -1.68 -6.19
CA CYS A 26 0.97 -2.92 -5.46
C CYS A 26 -0.02 -4.03 -5.82
N ALA A 27 -1.33 -3.74 -5.80
CA ALA A 27 -2.37 -4.71 -6.12
C ALA A 27 -2.23 -5.25 -7.55
N ARG A 28 -2.04 -4.37 -8.54
CA ARG A 28 -1.80 -4.77 -9.93
C ARG A 28 -0.51 -5.58 -10.08
N TYR A 29 0.57 -5.17 -9.40
CA TYR A 29 1.83 -5.90 -9.46
C TYR A 29 1.70 -7.29 -8.85
N LEU A 30 1.01 -7.43 -7.70
CA LEU A 30 0.70 -8.72 -7.08
C LEU A 30 -0.07 -9.63 -8.04
N THR A 31 -1.14 -9.14 -8.66
CA THR A 31 -1.94 -9.92 -9.63
C THR A 31 -1.06 -10.42 -10.78
N GLN A 32 -0.27 -9.52 -11.39
CA GLN A 32 0.60 -9.87 -12.50
C GLN A 32 1.71 -10.86 -12.10
N VAL A 33 2.19 -10.81 -10.85
CA VAL A 33 3.17 -11.77 -10.35
C VAL A 33 2.51 -13.13 -10.10
N LEU A 34 1.31 -13.18 -9.51
CA LEU A 34 0.61 -14.45 -9.21
C LEU A 34 0.13 -15.17 -10.47
N GLU A 35 -0.27 -14.44 -11.52
CA GLU A 35 -0.58 -15.02 -12.84
C GLU A 35 0.59 -15.81 -13.43
N GLN A 36 1.83 -15.42 -13.12
CA GLN A 36 3.07 -16.06 -13.60
C GLN A 36 3.39 -17.35 -12.84
N TYR A 37 2.89 -17.48 -11.61
CA TYR A 37 2.95 -18.73 -10.84
C TYR A 37 1.89 -19.73 -11.31
N ALA A 38 0.73 -19.26 -11.79
CA ALA A 38 -0.34 -20.11 -12.30
C ALA A 38 -0.14 -20.55 -13.77
N SER A 39 0.30 -19.63 -14.65
CA SER A 39 0.40 -19.88 -16.10
C SER A 39 1.83 -20.03 -16.63
N GLY A 40 2.82 -19.91 -15.75
CA GLY A 40 4.24 -19.97 -16.07
C GLY A 40 4.85 -18.63 -16.46
N MET A 41 6.20 -18.58 -16.37
CA MET A 41 6.96 -17.35 -16.56
C MET A 41 6.93 -16.90 -18.02
N ARG A 42 6.36 -15.72 -18.24
CA ARG A 42 6.39 -14.93 -19.47
C ARG A 42 6.75 -13.50 -19.07
N ASP A 43 7.87 -12.98 -19.55
CA ASP A 43 8.21 -11.57 -19.31
C ASP A 43 7.40 -10.64 -20.22
N ASP A 44 6.08 -10.70 -20.06
CA ASP A 44 5.13 -10.01 -20.90
C ASP A 44 5.02 -8.52 -20.53
N LEU A 45 4.52 -7.77 -21.50
CA LEU A 45 4.36 -6.32 -21.37
C LEU A 45 3.52 -5.93 -20.14
N PRO A 46 2.41 -6.62 -19.81
CA PRO A 46 1.63 -6.37 -18.59
C PRO A 46 2.45 -6.45 -17.29
N TYR A 47 3.22 -7.53 -17.09
CA TYR A 47 4.07 -7.67 -15.90
C TYR A 47 5.09 -6.53 -15.78
N ARG A 48 5.78 -6.21 -16.88
CA ARG A 48 6.82 -5.18 -16.91
C ARG A 48 6.25 -3.79 -16.61
N ILE A 49 5.07 -3.48 -17.13
CA ILE A 49 4.35 -2.23 -16.84
C ILE A 49 4.00 -2.18 -15.35
N ALA A 50 3.40 -3.23 -14.80
CA ALA A 50 2.97 -3.24 -13.40
C ALA A 50 4.15 -3.05 -12.43
N ARG A 51 5.28 -3.73 -12.67
CA ARG A 51 6.50 -3.57 -11.87
C ARG A 51 7.03 -2.14 -11.92
N ARG A 52 7.12 -1.56 -13.12
CA ARG A 52 7.63 -0.19 -13.32
C ARG A 52 6.71 0.83 -12.66
N ASP A 53 5.41 0.71 -12.89
CA ASP A 53 4.42 1.66 -12.37
C ASP A 53 4.40 1.64 -10.84
N MET A 54 4.61 0.46 -10.23
CA MET A 54 4.82 0.35 -8.80
C MET A 54 6.06 1.13 -8.33
N HIS A 55 7.25 0.88 -8.89
CA HIS A 55 8.44 1.63 -8.48
C HIS A 55 8.31 3.15 -8.69
N ASN A 56 7.65 3.57 -9.76
CA ASN A 56 7.37 4.98 -10.03
C ASN A 56 6.45 5.59 -8.96
N ALA A 57 5.41 4.88 -8.54
CA ALA A 57 4.50 5.35 -7.51
C ALA A 57 5.19 5.45 -6.14
N ASP A 58 6.06 4.51 -5.80
CA ASP A 58 6.85 4.55 -4.56
C ASP A 58 7.84 5.74 -4.53
N ALA A 59 8.55 5.96 -5.65
CA ALA A 59 9.41 7.13 -5.81
C ALA A 59 8.61 8.44 -5.71
N ALA A 60 7.42 8.50 -6.30
CA ALA A 60 6.54 9.67 -6.21
C ALA A 60 6.10 9.95 -4.76
N LEU A 61 5.84 8.91 -3.95
CA LEU A 61 5.55 9.05 -2.53
C LEU A 61 6.73 9.63 -1.76
N SER A 62 7.93 9.08 -1.98
CA SER A 62 9.17 9.57 -1.36
C SER A 62 9.42 11.05 -1.67
N VAL A 63 9.21 11.44 -2.93
CA VAL A 63 9.31 12.84 -3.37
C VAL A 63 8.24 13.71 -2.72
N ALA A 64 6.99 13.23 -2.66
CA ALA A 64 5.89 13.97 -2.04
C ALA A 64 6.17 14.27 -0.56
N LEU A 65 6.62 13.27 0.22
CA LEU A 65 6.96 13.42 1.62
C LEU A 65 8.19 14.31 1.84
N SER A 66 9.21 14.19 0.99
CA SER A 66 10.40 15.04 1.03
C SER A 66 10.08 16.51 0.78
N ASN A 67 9.15 16.78 -0.15
CA ASN A 67 8.67 18.13 -0.40
C ASN A 67 7.87 18.67 0.79
N MET A 68 7.01 17.85 1.40
CA MET A 68 6.23 18.23 2.60
C MET A 68 7.11 18.62 3.79
N LEU A 69 8.31 18.04 3.96
CA LEU A 69 9.25 18.45 5.01
C LEU A 69 9.70 19.91 4.88
N ARG A 70 9.71 20.46 3.66
CA ARG A 70 10.15 21.85 3.39
C ARG A 70 9.04 22.87 3.63
N GLU A 71 7.80 22.42 3.83
CA GLU A 71 6.66 23.29 4.04
C GLU A 71 6.64 23.92 5.44
N PRO A 72 5.95 25.05 5.66
CA PRO A 72 5.70 25.60 6.99
C PRO A 72 4.98 24.60 7.91
N GLY A 73 5.24 24.65 9.22
CA GLY A 73 4.78 23.63 10.20
C GLY A 73 3.27 23.33 10.19
N ARG A 74 2.41 24.28 9.79
CA ARG A 74 0.96 24.05 9.65
C ARG A 74 0.58 23.02 8.57
N TYR A 75 1.47 22.79 7.59
CA TYR A 75 1.29 21.83 6.49
C TYR A 75 2.07 20.52 6.70
N ARG A 76 2.90 20.44 7.75
CA ARG A 76 3.62 19.23 8.16
C ARG A 76 2.78 18.25 8.97
N ARG A 77 1.49 18.55 9.14
CA ARG A 77 0.53 17.66 9.79
C ARG A 77 0.51 16.33 9.03
N ASN A 78 0.55 15.21 9.75
CA ASN A 78 0.53 13.84 9.22
C ASN A 78 1.82 13.35 8.55
N LEU A 79 2.93 14.09 8.63
CA LEU A 79 4.21 13.61 8.10
C LEU A 79 4.66 12.30 8.73
N ASP A 80 4.53 12.14 10.05
CA ASP A 80 4.91 10.90 10.72
C ASP A 80 4.08 9.71 10.23
N ALA A 81 2.78 9.92 10.01
CA ALA A 81 1.90 8.89 9.45
C ALA A 81 2.27 8.57 7.99
N GLY A 82 2.59 9.60 7.20
CA GLY A 82 3.08 9.44 5.84
C GLY A 82 4.40 8.67 5.76
N PHE A 83 5.38 8.96 6.62
CA PHE A 83 6.64 8.22 6.69
C PHE A 83 6.45 6.79 7.18
N ARG A 84 5.56 6.56 8.17
CA ARG A 84 5.17 5.20 8.56
C ARG A 84 4.56 4.43 7.39
N PHE A 85 3.67 5.07 6.63
CA PHE A 85 3.09 4.47 5.43
C PHE A 85 4.16 4.16 4.37
N LEU A 86 5.07 5.09 4.09
CA LEU A 86 6.19 4.87 3.16
C LEU A 86 7.07 3.68 3.59
N ALA A 87 7.39 3.57 4.89
CA ALA A 87 8.18 2.45 5.39
C ALA A 87 7.45 1.11 5.19
N LEU A 88 6.13 1.08 5.46
CA LEU A 88 5.32 -0.11 5.27
C LEU A 88 5.13 -0.44 3.78
N SER A 89 4.95 0.55 2.90
CA SER A 89 4.86 0.33 1.45
C SER A 89 6.17 -0.20 0.86
N ASN A 90 7.32 0.27 1.38
CA ASN A 90 8.63 -0.27 1.01
C ASN A 90 8.79 -1.74 1.42
N THR A 91 8.34 -2.10 2.63
CA THR A 91 8.33 -3.49 3.08
C THR A 91 7.44 -4.35 2.19
N LEU A 92 6.23 -3.87 1.85
CA LEU A 92 5.33 -4.54 0.92
C LEU A 92 5.99 -4.74 -0.45
N LEU A 93 6.60 -3.69 -1.01
CA LEU A 93 7.34 -3.76 -2.27
C LEU A 93 8.49 -4.77 -2.20
N GLY A 94 9.16 -4.90 -1.06
CA GLY A 94 10.17 -5.93 -0.81
C GLY A 94 9.61 -7.34 -0.97
N TYR A 95 8.48 -7.63 -0.34
CA TYR A 95 7.80 -8.93 -0.45
C TYR A 95 7.34 -9.22 -1.88
N LEU A 96 6.74 -8.24 -2.56
CA LEU A 96 6.33 -8.38 -3.96
C LEU A 96 7.54 -8.53 -4.91
N SER A 97 8.67 -7.90 -4.58
CA SER A 97 9.91 -8.03 -5.36
C SER A 97 10.53 -9.41 -5.22
N ALA A 98 10.48 -10.00 -4.01
CA ALA A 98 10.89 -11.39 -3.80
C ALA A 98 10.02 -12.36 -4.63
N LEU A 99 8.70 -12.18 -4.61
CA LEU A 99 7.79 -12.94 -5.47
C LEU A 99 8.14 -12.77 -6.96
N GLY A 100 8.36 -11.54 -7.41
CA GLY A 100 8.69 -11.25 -8.82
C GLY A 100 10.05 -11.81 -9.26
N ALA A 101 11.05 -11.83 -8.39
CA ALA A 101 12.40 -12.33 -8.69
C ALA A 101 12.44 -13.86 -8.86
N HIS A 102 11.55 -14.57 -8.17
CA HIS A 102 11.46 -16.03 -8.20
C HIS A 102 10.25 -16.55 -9.01
N ARG A 103 9.57 -15.67 -9.76
CA ARG A 103 8.39 -16.01 -10.55
C ARG A 103 8.72 -17.12 -11.55
N ALA A 104 8.00 -18.22 -11.44
CA ALA A 104 8.04 -19.37 -12.34
C ALA A 104 6.76 -20.17 -12.12
N ALA A 105 6.36 -21.00 -13.09
CA ALA A 105 5.27 -21.94 -12.86
C ALA A 105 5.55 -22.75 -11.58
N LEU A 106 4.55 -22.87 -10.73
CA LEU A 106 4.59 -23.86 -9.65
C LEU A 106 4.47 -25.25 -10.26
N GLU A 107 5.23 -26.19 -9.72
CA GLU A 107 5.15 -27.60 -10.08
C GLU A 107 4.05 -28.25 -9.23
N GLY A 108 3.21 -29.10 -9.82
CA GLY A 108 2.16 -29.82 -9.13
C GLY A 108 0.77 -29.17 -9.23
N GLU A 109 -0.12 -29.55 -8.31
CA GLU A 109 -1.50 -29.08 -8.29
C GLU A 109 -1.61 -27.61 -7.86
N HIS A 110 -2.72 -26.98 -8.27
CA HIS A 110 -3.02 -25.61 -7.93
C HIS A 110 -3.16 -25.44 -6.41
N ASP A 111 -2.35 -24.57 -5.82
CA ASP A 111 -2.39 -24.29 -4.39
C ASP A 111 -3.52 -23.32 -4.04
N ALA A 112 -4.65 -23.87 -3.57
CA ALA A 112 -5.83 -23.09 -3.21
C ALA A 112 -5.55 -22.01 -2.16
N ALA A 113 -4.59 -22.22 -1.24
CA ALA A 113 -4.24 -21.23 -0.23
C ALA A 113 -3.56 -20.01 -0.85
N ILE A 114 -2.69 -20.23 -1.86
CA ILE A 114 -2.06 -19.13 -2.63
C ILE A 114 -3.12 -18.33 -3.39
N ALA A 115 -4.08 -19.01 -4.04
CA ALA A 115 -5.14 -18.34 -4.77
C ALA A 115 -6.04 -17.50 -3.85
N GLN A 116 -6.51 -18.09 -2.74
CA GLN A 116 -7.32 -17.40 -1.75
C GLN A 116 -6.61 -16.17 -1.18
N ALA A 117 -5.34 -16.32 -0.78
CA ALA A 117 -4.56 -15.20 -0.26
C ALA A 117 -4.32 -14.11 -1.31
N GLY A 118 -4.06 -14.49 -2.57
CA GLY A 118 -3.90 -13.56 -3.68
C GLY A 118 -5.15 -12.72 -3.94
N GLU A 119 -6.31 -13.37 -4.01
CA GLU A 119 -7.61 -12.69 -4.17
C GLU A 119 -7.92 -11.76 -3.00
N TYR A 120 -7.71 -12.23 -1.78
CA TYR A 120 -7.91 -11.42 -0.58
C TYR A 120 -7.05 -10.16 -0.60
N LEU A 121 -5.75 -10.31 -0.85
CA LEU A 121 -4.79 -9.20 -0.85
C LEU A 121 -5.06 -8.21 -1.98
N GLN A 122 -5.40 -8.70 -3.19
CA GLN A 122 -5.77 -7.85 -4.31
C GLN A 122 -6.99 -6.98 -3.97
N ARG A 123 -8.02 -7.59 -3.38
CA ARG A 123 -9.24 -6.89 -2.95
C ARG A 123 -8.92 -5.86 -1.86
N ALA A 124 -8.26 -6.28 -0.78
CA ALA A 124 -7.99 -5.40 0.35
C ALA A 124 -7.09 -4.21 -0.02
N LEU A 125 -6.04 -4.42 -0.81
CA LEU A 125 -5.19 -3.32 -1.29
C LEU A 125 -5.96 -2.35 -2.19
N SER A 126 -6.83 -2.88 -3.07
CA SER A 126 -7.65 -2.06 -3.96
C SER A 126 -8.72 -1.27 -3.21
N GLU A 127 -9.32 -1.84 -2.18
CA GLU A 127 -10.30 -1.20 -1.30
C GLU A 127 -9.67 -0.04 -0.52
N ILE A 128 -8.50 -0.26 0.09
CA ILE A 128 -7.75 0.81 0.77
C ILE A 128 -7.36 1.91 -0.22
N ALA A 129 -6.85 1.54 -1.41
CA ALA A 129 -6.49 2.48 -2.46
C ALA A 129 -7.69 3.35 -2.89
N SER A 130 -8.84 2.72 -3.12
CA SER A 130 -10.08 3.39 -3.50
C SER A 130 -10.55 4.36 -2.40
N ALA A 131 -10.58 3.92 -1.14
CA ALA A 131 -10.97 4.76 -0.01
C ALA A 131 -10.04 5.97 0.13
N LEU A 132 -8.72 5.78 0.02
CA LEU A 132 -7.74 6.87 0.01
C LEU A 132 -7.97 7.85 -1.14
N GLY A 133 -8.15 7.34 -2.36
CA GLY A 133 -8.33 8.15 -3.56
C GLY A 133 -9.62 8.97 -3.54
N GLN A 134 -10.70 8.40 -2.98
CA GLN A 134 -12.01 9.03 -2.86
C GLN A 134 -12.20 9.80 -1.54
N ARG A 135 -11.24 9.72 -0.61
CA ARG A 135 -11.33 10.28 0.75
C ARG A 135 -12.54 9.77 1.52
N GLN A 136 -12.87 8.52 1.31
CA GLN A 136 -13.91 7.84 2.06
C GLN A 136 -13.30 7.18 3.30
N PRO A 137 -14.12 6.91 4.33
CA PRO A 137 -13.72 6.02 5.42
C PRO A 137 -13.19 4.71 4.85
N LEU A 138 -12.08 4.22 5.40
CA LEU A 138 -11.59 2.89 5.04
C LEU A 138 -12.64 1.85 5.47
N PRO A 139 -12.87 0.80 4.66
CA PRO A 139 -13.78 -0.27 5.06
C PRO A 139 -13.31 -0.94 6.35
N VAL A 140 -14.28 -1.34 7.17
CA VAL A 140 -14.01 -2.18 8.34
C VAL A 140 -13.63 -3.56 7.83
N HIS A 141 -12.49 -4.06 8.31
CA HIS A 141 -12.00 -5.39 7.98
C HIS A 141 -11.94 -6.25 9.22
N ASP A 142 -12.22 -7.54 9.02
CA ASP A 142 -12.00 -8.55 10.03
C ASP A 142 -10.53 -8.99 10.01
N GLU A 143 -9.74 -8.49 10.97
CA GLU A 143 -8.34 -8.88 11.14
C GLU A 143 -8.20 -10.39 11.47
N SER A 144 -9.25 -11.05 11.96
CA SER A 144 -9.23 -12.49 12.22
C SER A 144 -9.25 -13.31 10.93
N GLU A 145 -9.91 -12.84 9.88
CA GLU A 145 -9.87 -13.46 8.56
C GLU A 145 -8.46 -13.38 7.96
N GLU A 146 -7.84 -12.20 8.04
CA GLU A 146 -6.46 -11.97 7.57
C GLU A 146 -5.46 -12.90 8.27
N LEU A 147 -5.62 -13.04 9.59
CA LEU A 147 -4.79 -13.91 10.41
C LEU A 147 -5.00 -15.39 10.04
N ALA A 148 -6.25 -15.83 9.88
CA ALA A 148 -6.56 -17.21 9.52
C ALA A 148 -5.98 -17.61 8.15
N ILE A 149 -6.03 -16.70 7.17
CA ILE A 149 -5.41 -16.95 5.86
C ILE A 149 -3.87 -17.02 5.99
N ALA A 150 -3.26 -16.11 6.77
CA ALA A 150 -1.82 -16.11 6.98
C ALA A 150 -1.35 -17.41 7.68
N GLU A 151 -2.07 -17.86 8.71
CA GLU A 151 -1.78 -19.11 9.41
C GLU A 151 -1.93 -20.32 8.48
N THR A 152 -2.95 -20.34 7.62
CA THR A 152 -3.15 -21.40 6.63
C THR A 152 -1.97 -21.50 5.65
N LEU A 153 -1.40 -20.37 5.24
CA LEU A 153 -0.21 -20.35 4.38
C LEU A 153 1.03 -20.90 5.08
N GLU A 154 1.18 -20.63 6.38
CA GLU A 154 2.33 -21.04 7.20
C GLU A 154 2.26 -22.53 7.60
N GLN A 155 1.06 -23.12 7.62
CA GLN A 155 0.86 -24.53 7.92
C GLN A 155 1.60 -25.43 6.92
N HIS A 156 2.38 -26.37 7.48
CA HIS A 156 3.18 -27.36 6.74
C HIS A 156 4.10 -26.76 5.66
N ALA A 157 4.43 -25.46 5.72
CA ALA A 157 5.27 -24.79 4.73
C ALA A 157 6.65 -25.46 4.58
N VAL A 158 7.15 -26.09 5.65
CA VAL A 158 8.44 -26.80 5.68
C VAL A 158 8.49 -28.02 4.75
N GLN A 159 7.34 -28.59 4.39
CA GLN A 159 7.23 -29.76 3.53
C GLN A 159 7.05 -29.38 2.04
N LEU A 160 6.78 -28.11 1.75
CA LEU A 160 6.53 -27.64 0.39
C LEU A 160 7.83 -27.48 -0.40
N PRO A 161 7.78 -27.65 -1.73
CA PRO A 161 8.86 -27.25 -2.62
C PRO A 161 9.33 -25.81 -2.36
N PRO A 162 10.62 -25.49 -2.52
CA PRO A 162 11.17 -24.18 -2.15
C PRO A 162 10.43 -22.98 -2.76
N LYS A 163 9.99 -23.07 -4.03
CA LYS A 163 9.24 -22.01 -4.69
C LYS A 163 7.86 -21.81 -4.09
N GLN A 164 7.11 -22.89 -3.86
CA GLN A 164 5.77 -22.82 -3.28
C GLN A 164 5.82 -22.26 -1.85
N ARG A 165 6.81 -22.69 -1.07
CA ARG A 165 7.11 -22.13 0.25
C ARG A 165 7.38 -20.64 0.19
N LEU A 166 8.26 -20.19 -0.71
CA LEU A 166 8.53 -18.77 -0.89
C LEU A 166 7.25 -17.98 -1.16
N VAL A 167 6.38 -18.46 -2.07
CA VAL A 167 5.13 -17.76 -2.39
C VAL A 167 4.24 -17.66 -1.17
N ARG A 168 4.04 -18.77 -0.45
CA ARG A 168 3.24 -18.76 0.79
C ARG A 168 3.82 -17.83 1.85
N ASP A 169 5.12 -17.87 2.07
CA ASP A 169 5.81 -17.02 3.06
C ASP A 169 5.62 -15.53 2.73
N GLN A 170 5.82 -15.12 1.47
CA GLN A 170 5.66 -13.71 1.09
C GLN A 170 4.19 -13.24 1.17
N LEU A 171 3.23 -14.11 0.85
CA LEU A 171 1.80 -13.79 1.00
C LEU A 171 1.39 -13.69 2.47
N ALA A 172 1.88 -14.59 3.34
CA ALA A 172 1.64 -14.55 4.77
C ALA A 172 2.23 -13.29 5.41
N LEU A 173 3.48 -12.93 5.05
CA LEU A 173 4.11 -11.68 5.46
C LEU A 173 3.33 -10.45 5.01
N THR A 174 2.74 -10.49 3.80
CA THR A 174 1.91 -9.41 3.27
C THR A 174 0.60 -9.28 4.05
N LEU A 175 -0.08 -10.39 4.36
CA LEU A 175 -1.28 -10.40 5.19
C LEU A 175 -0.99 -9.84 6.58
N ARG A 176 0.10 -10.26 7.22
CA ARG A 176 0.53 -9.75 8.54
C ARG A 176 0.90 -8.27 8.55
N LEU A 177 1.26 -7.70 7.40
CA LEU A 177 1.58 -6.28 7.25
C LEU A 177 0.31 -5.42 7.09
N LEU A 178 -0.77 -5.99 6.57
CA LEU A 178 -1.97 -5.28 6.12
C LEU A 178 -2.65 -4.45 7.23
N PRO A 179 -2.80 -4.92 8.49
CA PRO A 179 -3.38 -4.09 9.56
C PRO A 179 -2.56 -2.83 9.83
N LYS A 180 -1.23 -2.94 9.87
CA LYS A 180 -0.33 -1.79 10.09
C LYS A 180 -0.39 -0.81 8.92
N LEU A 181 -0.46 -1.33 7.70
CA LEU A 181 -0.60 -0.51 6.49
C LEU A 181 -1.92 0.25 6.47
N ARG A 182 -3.03 -0.42 6.82
CA ARG A 182 -4.37 0.17 6.96
C ARG A 182 -4.39 1.26 8.04
N ALA A 183 -3.81 0.99 9.21
CA ALA A 183 -3.73 1.95 10.30
C ALA A 183 -2.90 3.19 9.92
N ALA A 184 -1.78 3.00 9.22
CA ALA A 184 -0.98 4.12 8.72
C ALA A 184 -1.75 4.94 7.66
N ALA A 185 -2.48 4.30 6.76
CA ALA A 185 -3.35 4.97 5.79
C ALA A 185 -4.45 5.79 6.47
N LEU A 186 -5.12 5.23 7.47
CA LEU A 186 -6.15 5.91 8.26
C LEU A 186 -5.60 7.12 9.03
N ALA A 187 -4.41 6.99 9.62
CA ALA A 187 -3.79 8.08 10.35
C ALA A 187 -3.45 9.30 9.46
N VAL A 188 -3.24 9.09 8.16
CA VAL A 188 -3.06 10.19 7.20
C VAL A 188 -4.39 10.86 6.85
N THR A 189 -5.50 10.11 6.84
CA THR A 189 -6.83 10.64 6.46
C THR A 189 -7.61 11.29 7.60
N MET A 190 -7.43 10.87 8.85
CA MET A 190 -8.23 11.31 10.01
C MET A 190 -7.84 12.67 10.63
N ALA A 191 -6.81 13.37 10.17
CA ALA A 191 -6.47 14.66 10.78
C ALA A 191 -7.52 15.73 10.47
N PRO A 192 -7.97 16.52 11.46
CA PRO A 192 -9.13 17.38 11.31
C PRO A 192 -8.86 18.53 10.33
N ALA A 193 -9.84 18.76 9.46
CA ALA A 193 -10.11 20.09 8.94
C ALA A 193 -10.58 20.98 10.13
N GLU A 194 -10.20 22.26 10.07
CA GLU A 194 -10.61 23.36 10.96
C GLU A 194 -9.82 23.54 12.28
N ASN A 195 -9.03 24.61 12.34
CA ASN A 195 -9.01 25.46 13.53
C ASN A 195 -10.23 26.37 13.41
N PRO A 196 -11.07 26.55 14.45
CA PRO A 196 -12.09 27.59 14.43
C PRO A 196 -11.42 28.96 14.27
N PRO A 197 -12.08 29.95 13.64
CA PRO A 197 -11.54 31.30 13.54
C PRO A 197 -11.21 31.80 14.95
N ARG A 198 -9.98 32.28 15.15
CA ARG A 198 -9.63 32.99 16.38
C ARG A 198 -10.59 34.17 16.50
N LEU A 199 -11.51 34.09 17.46
CA LEU A 199 -12.29 35.24 17.89
C LEU A 199 -11.31 36.38 18.17
N ALA A 200 -11.37 37.41 17.34
CA ALA A 200 -10.68 38.65 17.61
C ALA A 200 -11.22 39.16 18.95
N ILE A 201 -10.37 39.11 19.98
CA ILE A 201 -10.63 39.78 21.24
C ILE A 201 -10.57 41.26 20.92
N ASN A 202 -11.74 41.86 20.63
CA ASN A 202 -11.87 43.31 20.60
C ASN A 202 -11.66 43.79 22.04
N LYS A 203 -10.50 44.40 22.29
CA LYS A 203 -10.33 45.31 23.42
C LYS A 203 -11.08 46.59 23.05
N ALA A 204 -12.17 46.86 23.78
CA ALA A 204 -12.71 48.18 24.01
C ALA A 204 -12.86 48.33 25.53
#